data_AF-A0A0Q9MD83-F1
#
_entry.id   AF-A0A0Q9MD83-F1
#
_cell.length_a   1.000
_cell.length_b   1.000
_cell.length_c   1.000
_cell.angle_alpha   90.00
_cell.angle_beta   90.00
_cell.angle_gamma   90.00
#
_symmetry.space_group_name_H-M   'P 1'
#
loop_
_entity.id
_entity.type
_entity.pdbx_description
1 polymer ?
#
loop_
_entity_poly.entity_id
_entity_poly.type
_entity_poly.pdbx_seq_one_letter_code
_entity_poly.pdbx_strand_id
1 'polypeptide(L)'
;MDDRGFGEIQKDSINPNNSGFHWRRSHGRGVNIYFVEGQSIVVIYGEIPAVKEYDVLVFGETEHINKRYFLSERRSEIIPLDERFRIQKLLVEWLASRGMRHDISVGK
;
A
#
# COMPACT_ATOMS: atom_id res chain seq x y z
N MET A 1 21.11 2.51 6.16
CA MET A 1 19.85 1.80 6.43
C MET A 1 19.10 1.78 5.12
N ASP A 2 18.97 0.61 4.50
CA ASP A 2 18.40 0.46 3.17
C ASP A 2 16.87 0.48 3.30
N ASP A 3 16.26 1.66 3.19
CA ASP A 3 14.83 1.82 3.35
C ASP A 3 14.16 1.48 2.01
N ARG A 4 14.00 0.15 1.78
CA ARG A 4 13.48 -0.48 0.56
C ARG A 4 12.26 0.23 -0.03
N GLY A 5 11.42 0.83 0.81
CA GLY A 5 10.25 1.61 0.38
C GLY A 5 10.60 2.81 -0.52
N PHE A 6 11.64 3.59 -0.22
CA PHE A 6 12.05 4.70 -1.11
C PHE A 6 12.48 4.21 -2.48
N GLY A 7 13.24 3.10 -2.53
CA GLY A 7 13.71 2.50 -3.78
C GLY A 7 12.56 2.03 -4.65
N GLU A 8 11.55 1.38 -4.05
CA GLU A 8 10.37 0.91 -4.77
C GLU A 8 9.48 2.04 -5.26
N ILE A 9 9.22 3.06 -4.42
CA ILE A 9 8.43 4.24 -4.81
C ILE A 9 9.06 4.94 -6.02
N GLN A 10 10.39 5.08 -6.04
CA GLN A 10 11.12 5.66 -7.17
C GLN A 10 11.08 4.76 -8.40
N LYS A 11 11.33 3.45 -8.23
CA LYS A 11 11.28 2.45 -9.31
C LYS A 11 9.92 2.45 -10.01
N ASP A 12 8.84 2.52 -9.24
CA ASP A 12 7.47 2.45 -9.74
C ASP A 12 6.93 3.83 -10.18
N SER A 13 7.78 4.87 -10.13
CA SER A 13 7.51 6.24 -10.60
C SER A 13 6.22 6.82 -10.01
N ILE A 14 6.01 6.63 -8.70
CA ILE A 14 4.80 7.11 -8.02
C ILE A 14 4.87 8.63 -7.86
N ASN A 15 3.83 9.32 -8.34
CA ASN A 15 3.72 10.76 -8.24
C ASN A 15 3.10 11.16 -6.88
N PRO A 16 3.86 11.82 -5.98
CA PRO A 16 3.34 12.24 -4.68
C PRO A 16 2.24 13.30 -4.78
N ASN A 17 2.03 13.93 -5.94
CA ASN A 17 0.96 14.93 -6.11
C ASN A 17 -0.38 14.32 -6.52
N ASN A 18 -0.44 13.02 -6.80
CA ASN A 18 -1.67 12.34 -7.21
C ASN A 18 -2.23 11.53 -6.05
N SER A 19 -3.16 12.10 -5.29
CA SER A 19 -3.71 11.44 -4.10
C SER A 19 -4.57 10.22 -4.43
N GLY A 20 -4.68 9.30 -3.47
CA GLY A 20 -5.43 8.05 -3.56
C GLY A 20 -4.53 6.82 -3.66
N PHE A 21 -5.16 5.67 -3.92
CA PHE A 21 -4.46 4.40 -4.07
C PHE A 21 -4.02 4.15 -5.51
N HIS A 22 -2.78 3.73 -5.68
CA HIS A 22 -2.16 3.40 -6.96
C HIS A 22 -1.68 1.96 -6.95
N TRP A 23 -2.14 1.18 -7.94
CA TRP A 23 -1.71 -0.19 -8.13
C TRP A 23 -0.51 -0.25 -9.07
N ARG A 24 0.54 -0.99 -8.67
CA ARG A 24 1.67 -1.33 -9.53
C ARG A 24 1.99 -2.81 -9.39
N ARG A 25 2.05 -3.49 -10.53
CA ARG A 25 2.53 -4.87 -10.56
C ARG A 25 4.04 -4.85 -10.45
N SER A 26 4.56 -5.65 -9.52
CA SER A 26 5.97 -5.99 -9.49
C SER A 26 6.27 -7.11 -10.50
N HIS A 27 7.49 -7.60 -10.53
CA HIS A 27 7.85 -8.76 -11.34
C HIS A 27 7.18 -10.02 -10.78
N GLY A 28 6.61 -10.85 -11.65
CA GLY A 28 5.90 -12.07 -11.26
C GLY A 28 4.53 -11.78 -10.64
N ARG A 29 4.30 -12.32 -9.44
CA ARG A 29 3.01 -12.23 -8.73
C ARG A 29 2.95 -11.12 -7.67
N GLY A 30 4.07 -10.46 -7.37
CA GLY A 30 4.09 -9.38 -6.39
C GLY A 30 3.33 -8.14 -6.87
N VAL A 31 2.67 -7.46 -5.94
CA VAL A 31 2.04 -6.15 -6.17
C VAL A 31 2.45 -5.18 -5.08
N ASN A 32 2.66 -3.93 -5.48
CA ASN A 32 2.71 -2.78 -4.60
C ASN A 32 1.44 -1.94 -4.78
N ILE A 33 0.77 -1.64 -3.68
CA ILE A 33 -0.32 -0.68 -3.60
C ILE A 33 0.21 0.53 -2.84
N TYR A 34 0.19 1.69 -3.48
CA TYR A 34 0.67 2.93 -2.90
C TYR A 34 -0.50 3.79 -2.47
N PHE A 35 -0.60 4.11 -1.19
CA PHE A 35 -1.53 5.13 -0.70
C PHE A 35 -0.82 6.47 -0.67
N VAL A 36 -1.24 7.39 -1.53
CA VAL A 36 -0.71 8.75 -1.62
C VAL A 36 -1.70 9.70 -0.97
N GLU A 37 -1.26 10.41 0.06
CA GLU A 37 -2.07 11.42 0.74
C GLU A 37 -1.20 12.63 1.07
N GLY A 38 -1.49 13.75 0.42
CA GLY A 38 -0.57 14.88 0.37
C GLY A 38 0.78 14.46 -0.22
N GLN A 39 1.89 14.97 0.33
CA GLN A 39 3.25 14.61 -0.09
C GLN A 39 3.78 13.30 0.52
N SER A 40 2.92 12.55 1.22
CA SER A 40 3.30 11.30 1.89
C SER A 40 2.81 10.09 1.11
N ILE A 41 3.60 9.02 1.16
CA ILE A 41 3.32 7.76 0.46
C ILE A 41 3.46 6.61 1.44
N VAL A 42 2.46 5.73 1.48
CA VAL A 42 2.50 4.47 2.22
C VAL A 42 2.57 3.33 1.21
N VAL A 43 3.52 2.41 1.41
CA VAL A 43 3.67 1.22 0.57
C VAL A 43 2.96 0.06 1.25
N ILE A 44 2.06 -0.59 0.53
CA ILE A 44 1.32 -1.76 0.99
C ILE A 44 1.61 -2.88 0.00
N TYR A 45 2.13 -3.99 0.51
CA TYR A 45 2.52 -5.13 -0.32
C TYR A 45 1.36 -6.10 -0.49
N GLY A 46 1.41 -6.86 -1.55
CA GLY A 46 0.54 -8.01 -1.73
C GLY A 46 1.03 -8.94 -2.82
N GLU A 47 0.18 -9.90 -3.14
CA GLU A 47 0.42 -10.91 -4.14
C GLU A 47 -0.85 -11.15 -4.96
N ILE A 48 -0.70 -11.42 -6.25
CA ILE A 48 -1.76 -11.95 -7.10
C ILE A 48 -1.73 -13.47 -6.96
N PRO A 49 -2.73 -14.10 -6.32
CA PRO A 49 -2.72 -15.54 -6.13
C PRO A 49 -3.10 -16.28 -7.41
N ALA A 50 -2.63 -17.52 -7.57
CA ALA A 50 -3.02 -18.41 -8.67
C ALA A 50 -4.30 -19.21 -8.34
N VAL A 51 -5.25 -18.58 -7.63
CA VAL A 51 -6.51 -19.19 -7.18
C VAL A 51 -7.68 -18.34 -7.66
N LYS A 52 -8.88 -18.91 -7.74
CA LYS A 52 -10.03 -18.19 -8.32
C LYS A 52 -10.77 -17.33 -7.30
N GLU A 53 -10.53 -17.55 -6.02
CA GLU A 53 -11.27 -16.99 -4.89
C GLU A 53 -10.86 -15.54 -4.61
N TYR A 54 -9.62 -15.19 -4.91
CA TYR A 54 -9.02 -13.90 -4.61
C TYR A 54 -8.35 -13.33 -5.87
N ASP A 55 -8.55 -12.03 -6.09
CA ASP A 55 -7.83 -11.28 -7.12
C ASP A 55 -6.51 -10.74 -6.56
N VAL A 56 -6.43 -10.57 -5.23
CA VAL A 56 -5.24 -10.13 -4.49
C VAL A 56 -5.23 -10.67 -3.08
N LEU A 57 -4.05 -11.07 -2.60
CA LEU A 57 -3.74 -11.26 -1.20
C LEU A 57 -2.96 -10.02 -0.74
N VAL A 58 -3.52 -9.24 0.16
CA VAL A 58 -2.90 -7.98 0.60
C VAL A 58 -2.24 -8.24 1.94
N PHE A 59 -0.92 -8.00 2.03
CA PHE A 59 -0.16 -8.00 3.28
C PHE A 59 -0.44 -6.68 4.02
N GLY A 60 -1.72 -6.47 4.31
CA GLY A 60 -2.28 -5.23 4.79
C GLY A 60 -2.52 -5.23 6.30
N GLU A 61 -2.04 -6.24 7.02
CA GLU A 61 -2.03 -6.31 8.47
C GLU A 61 -1.42 -5.03 9.06
N THR A 62 -1.91 -4.63 10.23
CA THR A 62 -1.46 -3.37 10.85
C THR A 62 0.03 -3.31 11.15
N GLU A 63 0.69 -4.46 11.28
CA GLU A 63 2.15 -4.54 11.43
C GLU A 63 2.93 -4.19 10.15
N HIS A 64 2.31 -4.35 8.98
CA HIS A 64 2.91 -4.08 7.68
C HIS A 64 2.65 -2.65 7.19
N ILE A 65 1.52 -2.04 7.55
CA ILE A 65 1.21 -0.62 7.25
C ILE A 65 1.82 0.28 8.33
N ASN A 66 3.14 0.24 8.49
CA ASN A 66 3.80 0.87 9.65
C ASN A 66 4.58 2.14 9.34
N LYS A 67 4.83 2.45 8.06
CA LYS A 67 5.67 3.56 7.63
C LYS A 67 5.03 4.39 6.52
N ARG A 68 5.22 5.70 6.60
CA ARG A 68 4.96 6.65 5.50
C ARG A 68 6.25 7.34 5.09
N TYR A 69 6.33 7.68 3.82
CA TYR A 69 7.52 8.20 3.15
C TYR A 69 7.25 9.60 2.60
N PHE A 70 8.14 10.54 2.89
CA PHE A 70 8.11 11.90 2.36
C PHE A 70 9.27 12.05 1.37
N LEU A 71 8.98 12.01 0.07
CA LEU A 71 10.02 11.97 -0.97
C LEU A 71 10.86 13.24 -1.04
N SER A 72 10.22 14.41 -0.91
CA SER A 72 10.87 15.73 -0.93
C SER A 72 11.85 15.90 0.22
N GLU A 73 11.51 15.37 1.39
CA GLU A 73 12.26 15.51 2.62
C GLU A 73 13.22 14.32 2.88
N ARG A 74 13.16 13.29 2.02
CA ARG A 74 13.93 12.03 2.13
C ARG A 74 13.87 11.43 3.54
N ARG A 75 12.68 11.45 4.15
CA ARG A 75 12.44 10.89 5.49
C ARG A 75 11.23 9.98 5.54
N SER A 76 11.23 9.07 6.51
CA SER A 76 10.09 8.22 6.82
C SER A 76 9.63 8.43 8.26
N GLU A 77 8.34 8.21 8.50
CA GLU A 77 7.73 8.28 9.82
C GLU A 77 6.97 6.99 10.12
N ILE A 78 6.91 6.63 11.40
CA ILE A 78 6.07 5.53 11.88
C ILE A 78 4.62 6.00 11.91
N ILE A 79 3.72 5.19 11.35
CA ILE A 79 2.29 5.47 11.33
C ILE A 79 1.68 5.08 12.68
N PRO A 80 0.95 5.98 13.38
CA PRO A 80 0.16 5.65 14.57
C PRO A 80 -0.92 4.59 14.29
N LEU A 81 -1.27 3.76 15.27
CA LEU A 81 -2.15 2.59 15.06
C LEU A 81 -3.54 2.94 14.52
N ASP A 82 -4.17 3.99 15.05
CA ASP A 82 -5.45 4.53 14.60
C ASP A 82 -5.43 4.92 13.11
N GLU A 83 -4.33 5.50 12.67
CA GLU A 83 -4.11 5.88 11.29
C GLU A 83 -3.87 4.66 10.38
N ARG A 84 -3.27 3.59 10.88
CA ARG A 84 -3.16 2.31 10.14
C ARG A 84 -4.54 1.72 9.88
N PHE A 85 -5.42 1.72 10.89
CA PHE A 85 -6.80 1.26 10.72
C PHE A 85 -7.57 2.11 9.72
N ARG A 86 -7.36 3.43 9.72
CA ARG A 86 -7.95 4.32 8.70
C ARG A 86 -7.49 3.93 7.30
N ILE A 87 -6.19 3.74 7.09
CA ILE A 87 -5.64 3.33 5.79
C ILE A 87 -6.16 1.95 5.36
N GLN A 88 -6.22 0.97 6.27
CA GLN A 88 -6.82 -0.34 5.98
C GLN A 88 -8.27 -0.22 5.52
N LYS A 89 -9.08 0.59 6.22
CA LYS A 89 -10.49 0.81 5.87
C LYS A 89 -10.61 1.44 4.47
N LEU A 90 -9.83 2.47 4.20
CA LEU A 90 -9.79 3.12 2.88
C LEU A 90 -9.35 2.15 1.78
N LEU A 91 -8.41 1.24 2.07
CA LEU A 91 -7.95 0.23 1.12
C LEU A 91 -9.06 -0.78 0.80
N VAL A 92 -9.76 -1.28 1.82
CA VAL A 92 -10.90 -2.17 1.63
C VAL A 92 -11.98 -1.51 0.78
N GLU A 93 -12.34 -0.26 1.09
CA GLU A 93 -13.34 0.50 0.32
C GLU A 93 -12.88 0.69 -1.14
N TRP A 94 -11.61 1.01 -1.35
CA TRP A 94 -11.05 1.19 -2.69
C TRP A 94 -11.03 -0.13 -3.50
N LEU A 95 -10.64 -1.25 -2.90
CA LEU A 95 -10.68 -2.56 -3.57
C LEU A 95 -12.12 -2.99 -3.89
N ALA A 96 -13.05 -2.78 -2.95
CA ALA A 96 -14.46 -3.08 -3.12
C ALA A 96 -15.09 -2.27 -4.27
N SER A 97 -14.78 -0.97 -4.37
CA SER A 97 -15.24 -0.11 -5.48
C SER A 97 -14.76 -0.57 -6.87
N ARG A 98 -13.69 -1.38 -6.91
CA ARG A 98 -13.14 -1.99 -8.13
C ARG A 98 -13.66 -3.40 -8.37
N GLY A 99 -14.51 -3.92 -7.49
CA GLY A 99 -15.00 -5.30 -7.54
C GLY A 99 -13.90 -6.34 -7.30
N MET A 100 -12.79 -5.98 -6.66
CA MET A 100 -11.68 -6.90 -6.40
C MET A 100 -11.93 -7.74 -5.15
N ARG A 101 -11.72 -9.06 -5.27
CA ARG A 101 -11.79 -10.00 -4.16
C ARG A 101 -10.45 -10.05 -3.44
N HIS A 102 -10.47 -9.86 -2.13
CA HIS A 102 -9.27 -9.76 -1.30
C HIS A 102 -9.48 -10.40 0.07
N ASP A 103 -8.39 -10.65 0.80
CA ASP A 103 -8.38 -11.25 2.13
C ASP A 103 -8.21 -10.24 3.28
N ILE A 104 -7.87 -8.98 2.97
CA ILE A 104 -7.68 -7.94 3.98
C ILE A 104 -8.96 -7.67 4.77
N SER A 105 -8.79 -7.54 6.09
CA SER A 105 -9.82 -7.14 7.05
C SER A 105 -9.25 -6.05 7.96
N VAL A 106 -10.03 -5.03 8.28
CA VAL A 106 -9.62 -3.97 9.22
C VAL A 106 -9.49 -4.55 10.62
N GLY A 107 -8.44 -4.18 11.35
CA GLY A 107 -8.27 -4.62 12.74
C GLY A 107 -7.50 -5.93 12.93
N LYS A 108 -7.01 -6.53 11.84
CA LYS A 108 -6.11 -7.69 11.89
C LYS A 108 -4.65 -7.29 12.07
#